data_AF-A0A6B2UX32-F1
#
_entry.id   AF-A0A6B2UX32-F1
#
_cell.length_a   1.000
_cell.length_b   1.000
_cell.length_c   1.000
_cell.angle_alpha   90.00
_cell.angle_beta   90.00
_cell.angle_gamma   90.00
#
_symmetry.space_group_name_H-M   'P 1'
#
loop_
_entity.id
_entity.type
_entity.pdbx_description
1 polymer ?
#
loop_
_entity_poly.entity_id
_entity_poly.type
_entity_poly.pdbx_seq_one_letter_code
_entity_poly.pdbx_strand_id
1 'polypeptide(L)'
;MAVLLLPLLLLLAALWFWARPLLSGTWRSRPGWFVWTALLLLLCAVPVYLAGSLAGASLDPEEACHRAGQEYDRAYRRAHFTEYTRWFPLHDKCHAGYDLVPAWVNPVLVALPVLALLALAWAARLILVRRRSQKKGTLMHEKGTS
;
A
#
# COMPACT_ATOMS: atom_id res chain seq x y z
N MET A 1 -23.44 17.59 2.85
CA MET A 1 -23.50 16.65 1.71
C MET A 1 -22.51 17.01 0.59
N ALA A 2 -22.42 18.28 0.15
CA ALA A 2 -21.51 18.69 -0.94
C ALA A 2 -20.00 18.51 -0.65
N VAL A 3 -19.59 18.61 0.62
CA VAL A 3 -18.17 18.51 1.04
C VAL A 3 -17.57 17.12 0.80
N LEU A 4 -18.39 16.06 0.78
CA LEU A 4 -17.94 14.69 0.50
C LEU A 4 -17.99 14.34 -1.01
N LEU A 5 -18.75 15.11 -1.81
CA LEU A 5 -18.89 14.84 -3.25
C LEU A 5 -17.64 15.23 -4.03
N LEU A 6 -17.01 16.35 -3.70
CA LEU A 6 -15.79 16.81 -4.36
C LEU A 6 -14.62 15.80 -4.23
N PRO A 7 -14.22 15.33 -3.03
CA PRO A 7 -13.15 14.35 -2.91
C PRO A 7 -13.51 13.01 -3.55
N LEU A 8 -14.78 12.59 -3.47
CA LEU A 8 -15.25 11.37 -4.14
C LEU A 8 -15.11 11.47 -5.67
N LEU A 9 -15.52 12.60 -6.27
CA LEU A 9 -15.39 12.84 -7.70
C LEU A 9 -13.92 12.88 -8.15
N LEU A 10 -13.03 13.50 -7.35
CA LEU A 10 -11.60 13.50 -7.63
C LEU A 10 -11.01 12.09 -7.59
N LEU A 11 -11.44 11.27 -6.64
CA LEU A 11 -10.98 9.90 -6.48
C LEU A 11 -11.47 9.01 -7.63
N LEU A 12 -12.74 9.15 -8.02
CA LEU A 12 -13.31 8.48 -9.20
C LEU A 12 -12.62 8.91 -10.49
N ALA A 13 -12.32 10.20 -10.64
CA ALA A 13 -11.57 10.72 -11.79
C ALA A 13 -10.16 10.14 -11.83
N ALA A 14 -9.44 10.11 -10.70
CA ALA A 14 -8.11 9.52 -10.61
C ALA A 14 -8.11 8.01 -10.94
N LEU A 15 -9.09 7.26 -10.42
CA LEU A 15 -9.29 5.84 -10.75
C LEU A 15 -9.60 5.65 -12.23
N TRP A 16 -10.44 6.51 -12.80
CA TRP A 16 -10.78 6.45 -14.21
C TRP A 16 -9.58 6.74 -15.12
N PHE A 17 -8.78 7.76 -14.81
CA PHE A 17 -7.54 8.05 -15.52
C PHE A 17 -6.51 6.94 -15.38
N TRP A 18 -6.46 6.25 -14.24
CA TRP A 18 -5.61 5.07 -14.04
C TRP A 18 -6.12 3.82 -14.78
N ALA A 19 -7.44 3.61 -14.82
CA ALA A 19 -8.08 2.45 -15.46
C ALA A 19 -8.11 2.57 -17.00
N ARG A 20 -8.21 3.78 -17.55
CA ARG A 20 -8.22 4.03 -19.01
C ARG A 20 -7.04 3.38 -19.76
N PRO A 21 -5.77 3.51 -19.31
CA PRO A 21 -4.63 2.79 -19.90
C PRO A 21 -4.74 1.26 -19.80
N LEU A 22 -5.35 0.75 -18.73
CA LEU A 22 -5.60 -0.69 -18.53
C LEU A 22 -6.61 -1.20 -19.56
N LEU A 23 -7.74 -0.49 -19.70
CA LEU A 23 -8.82 -0.81 -20.64
C LEU A 23 -8.41 -0.65 -22.11
N SER A 24 -7.55 0.32 -22.40
CA SER A 24 -7.03 0.55 -23.77
C SER A 24 -5.85 -0.36 -24.14
N GLY A 25 -5.38 -1.22 -23.23
CA GLY A 25 -4.22 -2.08 -23.47
C GLY A 25 -2.87 -1.35 -23.58
N THR A 26 -2.86 -0.02 -23.49
CA THR A 26 -1.66 0.81 -23.64
C THR A 26 -0.75 0.81 -22.40
N TRP A 27 -1.22 0.24 -21.28
CA TRP A 27 -0.50 0.20 -20.00
C TRP A 27 0.89 -0.45 -20.11
N ARG A 28 1.05 -1.51 -20.94
CA ARG A 28 2.33 -2.23 -21.10
C ARG A 28 3.45 -1.33 -21.63
N SER A 29 3.10 -0.30 -22.39
CA SER A 29 4.05 0.61 -23.03
C SER A 29 4.25 1.90 -22.23
N ARG A 30 3.59 2.11 -21.09
CA ARG A 30 3.67 3.39 -20.35
C ARG A 30 4.35 3.20 -18.99
N PRO A 31 5.64 3.55 -18.83
CA PRO A 31 6.31 3.42 -17.54
C PRO A 31 5.65 4.26 -16.44
N GLY A 32 5.06 5.41 -16.79
CA GLY A 32 4.31 6.25 -15.85
C GLY A 32 3.08 5.56 -15.24
N TRP A 33 2.49 4.59 -15.93
CA TRP A 33 1.34 3.83 -15.38
C TRP A 33 1.76 2.95 -14.20
N PHE A 34 2.93 2.33 -14.28
CA PHE A 34 3.49 1.53 -13.19
C PHE A 34 3.91 2.38 -11.98
N VAL A 35 4.45 3.58 -12.23
CA VAL A 35 4.76 4.54 -11.15
C VAL A 35 3.48 4.98 -10.43
N TRP A 36 2.42 5.32 -11.18
CA TRP A 36 1.14 5.68 -10.58
C TRP A 36 0.51 4.51 -9.81
N THR A 37 0.63 3.29 -10.33
CA THR A 37 0.17 2.07 -9.64
C THR A 37 0.91 1.85 -8.32
N ALA A 38 2.24 2.02 -8.31
CA ALA A 38 3.03 1.92 -7.08
C ALA A 38 2.61 2.98 -6.05
N LEU A 39 2.39 4.22 -6.49
CA LEU A 39 1.89 5.28 -5.62
C LEU A 39 0.51 4.96 -5.04
N LEU A 40 -0.43 4.45 -5.85
CA LEU A 40 -1.74 4.03 -5.38
C LEU A 40 -1.64 2.89 -4.36
N LEU A 41 -0.80 1.88 -4.61
CA LEU A 41 -0.59 0.77 -3.68
C LEU A 41 -0.01 1.25 -2.33
N LEU A 42 0.95 2.17 -2.37
CA LEU A 42 1.50 2.78 -1.15
C LEU A 42 0.47 3.65 -0.43
N LEU A 43 -0.32 4.43 -1.16
CA LEU A 43 -1.43 5.21 -0.61
C LEU A 43 -2.50 4.32 0.02
N CYS A 44 -2.75 3.11 -0.50
CA CYS A 44 -3.62 2.12 0.13
C CYS A 44 -2.97 1.44 1.35
N ALA A 45 -1.65 1.32 1.40
CA ALA A 45 -0.96 0.74 2.56
C ALA A 45 -1.07 1.64 3.80
N VAL A 46 -1.10 2.97 3.62
CA VAL A 46 -1.25 3.94 4.72
C VAL A 46 -2.55 3.73 5.53
N PRO A 47 -3.76 3.73 4.96
CA PRO A 47 -4.99 3.50 5.72
C PRO A 47 -5.06 2.08 6.28
N VAL A 48 -4.48 1.06 5.63
CA VAL A 48 -4.41 -0.30 6.20
C VAL A 48 -3.51 -0.32 7.44
N TYR A 49 -2.36 0.36 7.39
CA TYR A 49 -1.46 0.50 8.53
C TYR A 49 -2.13 1.26 9.66
N LEU A 50 -2.79 2.39 9.35
CA LEU A 50 -3.55 3.18 10.32
C LEU A 50 -4.69 2.38 10.94
N ALA A 51 -5.48 1.64 10.15
CA ALA A 51 -6.56 0.82 10.65
C ALA A 51 -6.03 -0.27 11.60
N GLY A 52 -4.91 -0.90 11.27
CA GLY A 52 -4.25 -1.86 12.14
C GLY A 52 -3.69 -1.22 13.42
N SER A 53 -3.00 -0.07 13.31
CA SER A 53 -2.37 0.59 14.46
C SER A 53 -3.40 1.21 15.39
N LEU A 54 -4.55 1.63 14.83
CA LEU A 54 -5.65 2.24 15.57
C LEU A 54 -6.67 1.22 16.08
N ALA A 55 -6.63 -0.04 15.62
CA ALA A 55 -7.50 -1.10 16.13
C ALA A 55 -7.36 -1.26 17.66
N GLY A 56 -6.17 -0.95 18.20
CA GLY A 56 -5.87 -0.90 19.62
C GLY A 56 -5.69 0.48 20.23
N ALA A 57 -5.79 1.54 19.43
CA ALA A 57 -5.64 2.92 19.87
C ALA A 57 -6.99 3.58 20.21
N SER A 58 -7.94 2.80 20.75
CA SER A 58 -8.97 3.45 21.56
C SER A 58 -8.26 4.12 22.74
N LEU A 59 -8.76 5.30 23.13
CA LEU A 59 -8.23 6.03 24.29
C LEU A 59 -8.20 5.15 25.55
N ASP A 60 -9.01 4.09 25.60
CA ASP A 60 -8.88 2.99 26.53
C ASP A 60 -8.91 1.62 25.81
N PRO A 61 -7.79 0.86 25.77
CA PRO A 61 -7.74 -0.48 25.16
C PRO A 61 -8.65 -1.49 25.87
N GLU A 62 -8.97 -1.26 27.14
CA GLU A 62 -9.94 -2.06 27.89
C GLU A 62 -11.35 -1.95 27.29
N GLU A 63 -11.76 -0.73 26.92
CA GLU A 63 -13.06 -0.49 26.28
C GLU A 63 -13.16 -1.15 24.91
N ALA A 64 -12.07 -1.25 24.14
CA ALA A 64 -12.09 -1.91 22.84
C ALA A 64 -12.25 -3.43 22.98
N CYS A 65 -11.59 -4.04 23.97
CA CYS A 65 -11.79 -5.44 24.33
C CYS A 65 -13.23 -5.72 24.77
N HIS A 66 -13.78 -4.88 25.64
CA HIS A 66 -15.16 -5.00 26.09
C HIS A 66 -16.17 -4.81 24.95
N ARG A 67 -15.90 -3.89 24.00
CA ARG A 67 -16.74 -3.72 22.79
C ARG A 67 -16.71 -4.95 21.89
N ALA A 68 -15.60 -5.67 21.86
CA ALA A 68 -15.47 -6.95 21.18
C ALA A 68 -16.05 -8.14 21.98
N GLY A 69 -16.61 -7.89 23.17
CA GLY A 69 -17.16 -8.91 24.06
C GLY A 69 -16.09 -9.78 24.73
N GLN A 70 -14.84 -9.32 24.75
CA GLN A 70 -13.71 -10.05 25.33
C GLN A 70 -13.29 -9.42 26.67
N GLU A 71 -12.74 -10.25 27.55
CA GLU A 71 -12.19 -9.81 28.82
C GLU A 71 -10.77 -9.26 28.61
N TYR A 72 -10.46 -8.13 29.24
CA TYR A 72 -9.16 -7.50 29.13
C TYR A 72 -8.20 -8.02 30.21
N ASP A 73 -7.18 -8.78 29.81
CA ASP A 73 -6.17 -9.30 30.73
C ASP A 73 -4.99 -8.33 30.88
N ARG A 74 -5.07 -7.50 31.91
CA ARG A 74 -4.02 -6.55 32.29
C ARG A 74 -2.70 -7.24 32.67
N ALA A 75 -2.73 -8.44 33.25
CA ALA A 75 -1.53 -9.16 33.65
C ALA A 75 -0.79 -9.71 32.42
N TYR A 76 -1.53 -10.31 31.48
CA TYR A 76 -1.00 -10.78 30.20
C TYR A 76 -0.34 -9.64 29.42
N ARG A 77 -1.01 -8.49 29.33
CA ARG A 77 -0.52 -7.34 28.57
C ARG A 77 0.77 -6.75 29.13
N ARG A 78 0.88 -6.65 30.47
CA ARG A 78 2.12 -6.20 31.13
C ARG A 78 3.27 -7.17 30.91
N ALA A 79 2.98 -8.48 30.98
CA ALA A 79 3.98 -9.51 30.73
C ALA A 79 4.48 -9.51 29.27
N HIS A 80 3.63 -9.11 28.32
CA HIS A 80 3.93 -9.11 26.87
C HIS A 80 4.08 -7.71 26.28
N PHE A 81 4.48 -6.70 27.06
CA PHE A 81 4.55 -5.30 26.62
C PHE A 81 5.36 -5.09 25.32
N THR A 82 6.41 -5.90 25.12
CA THR A 82 7.26 -5.86 23.92
C THR A 82 6.57 -6.35 22.64
N GLU A 83 5.50 -7.14 22.76
CA GLU A 83 4.67 -7.57 21.63
C GLU A 83 3.84 -6.40 21.08
N TYR A 84 3.34 -5.53 21.96
CA TYR A 84 2.48 -4.37 21.60
C TYR A 84 3.26 -3.16 21.06
N THR A 85 4.54 -3.03 21.39
CA THR A 85 5.39 -1.95 20.86
C THR A 85 6.03 -2.29 19.53
N ARG A 86 5.80 -3.50 19.01
CA ARG A 86 6.39 -3.95 17.76
C ARG A 86 5.63 -3.36 16.58
N TRP A 87 6.38 -2.67 15.71
CA TRP A 87 5.87 -2.10 14.46
C TRP A 87 5.38 -3.14 13.44
N PHE A 88 5.85 -4.39 13.51
CA PHE A 88 5.37 -5.52 12.71
C PHE A 88 5.78 -6.87 13.34
N PRO A 89 4.92 -7.90 13.42
CA PRO A 89 3.52 -7.88 13.02
C PRO A 89 2.65 -7.09 13.99
N LEU A 90 1.65 -6.40 13.46
CA LEU A 90 0.72 -5.59 14.23
C LEU A 90 -0.24 -6.53 14.97
N HIS A 91 -0.28 -6.42 16.29
CA HIS A 91 -1.12 -7.20 17.16
C HIS A 91 -1.63 -6.29 18.28
N ASP A 92 -2.91 -6.44 18.62
CA ASP A 92 -3.45 -5.87 19.83
C ASP A 92 -4.35 -6.89 20.54
N LYS A 93 -3.72 -7.70 21.38
CA LYS A 93 -4.38 -8.81 22.07
C LYS A 93 -5.07 -8.36 23.36
N CYS A 94 -6.32 -8.76 23.55
CA CYS A 94 -7.05 -8.65 24.83
C CYS A 94 -6.55 -9.67 25.85
N HIS A 95 -6.29 -10.89 25.37
CA HIS A 95 -5.74 -12.02 26.10
C HIS A 95 -5.04 -12.94 25.09
N ALA A 96 -4.41 -14.03 25.55
CA ALA A 96 -3.64 -14.94 24.69
C ALA A 96 -4.39 -15.49 23.46
N GLY A 97 -5.73 -15.50 23.50
CA GLY A 97 -6.59 -16.11 22.50
C GLY A 97 -7.35 -15.15 21.58
N TYR A 98 -7.28 -13.83 21.80
CA TYR A 98 -8.05 -12.88 21.00
C TYR A 98 -7.24 -11.63 20.65
N ASP A 99 -7.22 -11.29 19.37
CA ASP A 99 -6.56 -10.14 18.79
C ASP A 99 -7.60 -9.20 18.17
N LEU A 100 -7.58 -7.92 18.55
CA LEU A 100 -8.41 -6.91 17.92
C LEU A 100 -7.95 -6.62 16.49
N VAL A 101 -6.68 -6.81 16.18
CA VAL A 101 -6.15 -6.61 14.84
C VAL A 101 -6.62 -7.76 13.96
N PRO A 102 -7.35 -7.47 12.86
CA PRO A 102 -7.77 -8.53 11.95
C PRO A 102 -6.57 -9.24 11.33
N ALA A 103 -6.63 -10.56 11.23
CA ALA A 103 -5.55 -11.39 10.71
C ALA A 103 -5.10 -11.04 9.27
N TRP A 104 -5.95 -10.35 8.49
CA TRP A 104 -5.64 -9.93 7.12
C TRP A 104 -4.74 -8.68 7.05
N VAL A 105 -4.67 -7.86 8.10
CA VAL A 105 -3.91 -6.59 8.09
C VAL A 105 -2.44 -6.84 7.81
N ASN A 106 -1.82 -7.77 8.53
CA ASN A 106 -0.39 -8.08 8.37
C ASN A 106 -0.05 -8.59 6.96
N PRO A 107 -0.76 -9.59 6.39
CA PRO A 107 -0.58 -9.99 4.98
C PRO A 107 -0.73 -8.85 3.99
N VAL A 108 -1.73 -7.97 4.16
CA VAL A 108 -1.97 -6.85 3.23
C VAL A 108 -0.87 -5.80 3.33
N LEU A 109 -0.37 -5.52 4.54
CA LEU A 109 0.77 -4.63 4.77
C LEU A 109 2.06 -5.11 4.12
N VAL A 110 2.24 -6.43 3.97
CA VAL A 110 3.38 -7.00 3.24
C VAL A 110 3.12 -6.98 1.73
N ALA A 111 1.92 -7.38 1.30
CA ALA A 111 1.60 -7.52 -0.11
C ALA A 111 1.64 -6.17 -0.86
N LEU A 112 1.10 -5.10 -0.28
CA LEU A 112 1.00 -3.79 -0.96
C LEU A 112 2.38 -3.18 -1.31
N PRO A 113 3.35 -3.06 -0.38
CA PRO A 113 4.69 -2.58 -0.71
C PRO A 113 5.44 -3.50 -1.67
N VAL A 114 5.30 -4.83 -1.53
CA VAL A 114 5.93 -5.78 -2.46
C VAL A 114 5.42 -5.56 -3.89
N LEU A 115 4.10 -5.44 -4.06
CA LEU A 115 3.51 -5.14 -5.36
C LEU A 115 3.94 -3.76 -5.89
N ALA A 116 4.08 -2.76 -5.02
CA ALA A 116 4.57 -1.44 -5.40
C ALA A 116 6.03 -1.51 -5.90
N LEU A 117 6.90 -2.24 -5.22
CA LEU A 117 8.29 -2.45 -5.62
C LEU A 117 8.38 -3.20 -6.96
N LEU A 118 7.55 -4.22 -7.17
CA LEU A 118 7.48 -4.94 -8.45
C LEU A 118 7.04 -4.02 -9.59
N ALA A 119 6.05 -3.16 -9.35
CA ALA A 119 5.62 -2.16 -10.33
C ALA A 119 6.75 -1.16 -10.64
N LEU A 120 7.46 -0.65 -9.63
CA LEU A 120 8.61 0.24 -9.83
C LEU A 120 9.76 -0.43 -10.58
N ALA A 121 10.08 -1.68 -10.25
CA ALA A 121 11.10 -2.45 -10.96
C ALA A 121 10.76 -2.62 -12.44
N TRP A 122 9.48 -2.86 -12.74
CA TRP A 122 9.00 -2.94 -14.12
C TRP A 122 9.08 -1.60 -14.85
N ALA A 123 8.70 -0.50 -14.18
CA ALA A 123 8.82 0.86 -14.72
C ALA A 123 10.28 1.18 -15.09
N ALA A 124 11.21 0.90 -14.16
CA ALA A 124 12.64 1.10 -14.36
C ALA A 124 13.15 0.28 -15.56
N ARG A 125 12.75 -1.00 -15.66
CA ARG A 125 13.10 -1.86 -16.80
C ARG A 125 12.65 -1.26 -18.13
N LEU A 126 11.41 -0.78 -18.23
CA LEU A 126 10.88 -0.15 -19.45
C LEU A 126 11.65 1.12 -19.83
N ILE A 127 11.98 1.97 -18.85
CA ILE A 127 12.76 3.19 -19.07
C ILE A 127 14.17 2.84 -19.57
N LEU A 128 14.83 1.85 -18.96
CA LEU A 128 16.17 1.42 -19.33
C LEU A 128 16.21 0.84 -20.75
N VAL A 129 15.24 0.00 -21.13
CA VAL A 129 15.14 -0.55 -22.50
C VAL A 129 14.96 0.57 -23.53
N ARG A 130 14.11 1.57 -23.24
CA ARG A 130 13.93 2.74 -24.12
C ARG A 130 15.19 3.55 -24.30
N ARG A 131 15.91 3.84 -23.20
CA ARG A 131 17.19 4.58 -23.25
C ARG A 131 18.24 3.84 -24.08
N ARG A 132 18.33 2.51 -23.94
CA ARG A 132 19.24 1.68 -24.74
C ARG A 132 18.90 1.72 -26.24
N SER A 133 17.62 1.66 -26.58
CA SER A 133 17.17 1.75 -27.98
C SER A 133 17.51 3.11 -28.61
N GLN A 134 17.24 4.21 -27.90
CA GLN A 134 17.56 5.57 -28.33
C GLN A 134 19.07 5.77 -28.56
N LYS A 135 19.90 5.32 -27.61
CA LYS A 135 21.37 5.41 -27.73
C LYS A 135 21.91 4.63 -28.93
N LYS A 136 21.29 3.49 -29.28
CA LYS A 136 21.69 2.70 -30.45
C LYS A 136 21.30 3.41 -31.77
N GLY A 137 20.16 4.08 -31.81
CA GLY A 137 19.71 4.84 -32.97
C GLY A 137 20.60 6.06 -33.26
N THR A 138 20.98 6.82 -32.23
CA THR A 138 21.88 7.98 -32.40
C THR A 138 23.27 7.57 -32.88
N LEU A 139 23.84 6.48 -32.33
CA LEU A 139 25.14 5.95 -32.77
C LEU A 139 25.16 5.45 -34.23
N MET A 140 24.02 4.95 -34.74
CA MET A 140 23.89 4.53 -36.14
C MET A 140 23.76 5.73 -37.09
N HIS A 141 23.04 6.77 -36.68
CA HIS A 141 22.89 8.00 -37.46
C HIS A 141 24.23 8.75 -37.60
N GLU A 142 25.05 8.79 -36.55
CA GLU A 142 26.37 9.43 -36.56
C GLU A 142 27.38 8.69 -37.48
N LYS A 143 27.32 7.36 -37.54
CA LYS A 143 28.18 6.54 -38.42
C LYS A 143 27.78 6.54 -39.89
N GLY A 144 26.51 6.82 -40.22
CA GLY A 144 26.03 6.84 -41.61
C GLY A 144 26.27 8.16 -42.34
N THR A 145 26.72 9.19 -41.64
CA THR A 145 27.01 10.53 -42.18
C THR A 145 28.50 10.80 -42.39
N SER A 146 29.36 9.79 -42.22
CA SER A 146 30.83 9.91 -42.38
C SER A 146 31.36 9.07 -43.53
#